data_AF-A0A1M7N2R8-F1
#
_entry.id   AF-A0A1M7N2R8-F1
#
_cell.length_a   1.000
_cell.length_b   1.000
_cell.length_c   1.000
_cell.angle_alpha   90.00
_cell.angle_beta   90.00
_cell.angle_gamma   90.00
#
_symmetry.space_group_name_H-M   'P 1'
#
loop_
_entity.id
_entity.type
_entity.pdbx_description
1 polymer ?
#
loop_
_entity_poly.entity_id
_entity_poly.type
_entity_poly.pdbx_seq_one_letter_code
_entity_poly.pdbx_strand_id
1 'polypeptide(L)'
;MAMGKTSTVNITPEMMNNALNVISDYRKKTVDLHTQLSDTVATLIPSNFSGNAADGFKIFYENKIEPAVGEGLTNLLDSLQKMCEGILQAIPQDSVGLDDQLAEENKK
;
A
#
# COMPACT_ATOMS: atom_id res chain seq x y z
N MET A 1 30.10 18.03 23.11
CA MET A 1 29.74 17.42 21.80
C MET A 1 28.32 17.85 21.48
N ALA A 2 28.16 18.82 20.58
CA ALA A 2 26.84 19.28 20.15
C ALA A 2 26.26 18.21 19.20
N MET A 3 25.33 17.39 19.70
CA MET A 3 24.47 16.60 18.81
C MET A 3 23.71 17.58 17.93
N GLY A 4 23.98 17.55 16.62
CA GLY A 4 23.25 18.33 15.64
C GLY A 4 21.75 18.13 15.86
N LYS A 5 20.97 19.21 15.83
CA LYS A 5 19.52 19.13 15.89
C LYS A 5 19.03 18.33 14.69
N THR A 6 18.89 17.03 14.84
CA THR A 6 18.06 16.22 13.95
C THR A 6 16.66 16.76 14.15
N SER A 7 16.10 17.40 13.13
CA SER A 7 14.69 17.77 13.13
C SER A 7 13.90 16.47 13.34
N THR A 8 13.40 16.25 14.55
CA THR A 8 12.61 15.06 14.88
C THR A 8 11.35 15.11 14.03
N VAL A 9 11.20 14.16 13.11
CA VAL A 9 9.93 13.99 12.41
C VAL A 9 8.97 13.38 13.43
N ASN A 10 8.06 14.19 13.96
CA ASN A 10 7.05 13.74 14.91
C ASN A 10 5.95 12.98 14.15
N ILE A 11 6.15 11.68 13.96
CA ILE A 11 5.11 10.79 13.45
C ILE A 11 4.28 10.31 14.63
N THR A 12 2.97 10.54 14.59
CA THR A 12 2.03 10.06 15.61
C THR A 12 1.39 8.72 15.19
N PRO A 13 0.92 7.90 16.14
CA PRO A 13 0.11 6.73 15.83
C PRO A 13 -1.12 7.07 14.98
N GLU A 14 -1.75 8.21 15.24
CA GLU A 14 -2.91 8.70 14.49
C GLU A 14 -2.58 8.94 13.01
N MET A 15 -1.42 9.52 12.69
CA MET A 15 -0.99 9.72 11.30
C MET A 15 -0.83 8.40 10.55
N MET A 16 -0.27 7.37 11.20
CA MET A 16 -0.11 6.04 10.59
C MET A 16 -1.44 5.31 10.44
N ASN A 17 -2.33 5.40 11.44
CA ASN A 17 -3.68 4.83 11.33
C ASN A 17 -4.49 5.49 10.20
N ASN A 18 -4.39 6.81 10.04
CA ASN A 18 -5.01 7.52 8.92
C ASN A 18 -4.42 7.07 7.57
N ALA A 19 -3.11 6.90 7.48
CA ALA A 19 -2.47 6.38 6.28
C ALA A 19 -2.94 4.95 5.94
N LEU A 20 -3.07 4.06 6.94
CA LEU A 20 -3.60 2.70 6.77
C LEU A 20 -5.05 2.70 6.25
N ASN A 21 -5.90 3.60 6.77
CA ASN A 21 -7.27 3.75 6.29
C ASN A 21 -7.31 4.18 4.82
N VAL A 22 -6.51 5.18 4.45
CA VAL A 22 -6.40 5.65 3.06
C VAL A 22 -5.89 4.54 2.14
N ILE A 23 -4.89 3.76 2.56
CA ILE A 23 -4.38 2.62 1.79
C ILE A 23 -5.50 1.57 1.57
N SER A 24 -6.31 1.30 2.60
CA SER A 24 -7.46 0.38 2.50
C SER A 24 -8.49 0.86 1.47
N ASP A 25 -8.82 2.16 1.48
CA ASP A 25 -9.76 2.74 0.53
C ASP A 25 -9.22 2.72 -0.91
N TYR A 26 -7.93 3.02 -1.09
CA TYR A 26 -7.27 2.89 -2.39
C TYR A 26 -7.26 1.45 -2.90
N ARG A 27 -7.08 0.46 -2.01
CA ARG A 27 -7.13 -0.96 -2.39
C ARG A 27 -8.50 -1.33 -2.94
N LYS A 28 -9.58 -0.97 -2.23
CA LYS A 28 -10.95 -1.23 -2.68
C LYS A 28 -11.21 -0.60 -4.05
N LYS A 29 -10.87 0.68 -4.20
CA LYS A 29 -11.08 1.41 -5.46
C LYS A 29 -10.28 0.82 -6.62
N THR A 30 -9.06 0.35 -6.36
CA THR A 30 -8.21 -0.29 -7.39
C THR A 30 -8.82 -1.60 -7.85
N VAL A 31 -9.31 -2.43 -6.93
CA VAL A 31 -10.02 -3.68 -7.25
C VAL A 31 -11.27 -3.40 -8.07
N ASP A 32 -12.11 -2.45 -7.65
CA ASP A 32 -13.34 -2.10 -8.36
C ASP A 32 -13.07 -1.63 -9.81
N LEU A 33 -12.08 -0.75 -9.99
CA LEU A 33 -11.69 -0.25 -11.31
C LEU A 33 -11.08 -1.36 -12.18
N HIS A 34 -10.28 -2.24 -11.59
CA HIS A 34 -9.72 -3.38 -12.30
C HIS A 34 -10.81 -4.35 -12.78
N THR A 35 -11.80 -4.66 -11.94
CA THR A 35 -12.96 -5.47 -12.32
C THR A 35 -13.76 -4.81 -13.43
N GLN A 36 -14.07 -3.52 -13.32
CA GLN A 36 -14.78 -2.78 -14.38
C GLN A 36 -14.03 -2.80 -15.71
N LEU A 37 -12.72 -2.64 -15.68
CA LEU A 37 -11.88 -2.71 -16.86
C LEU A 37 -11.91 -4.12 -17.47
N SER A 38 -11.75 -5.15 -16.66
CA SER A 38 -11.81 -6.55 -17.09
C SER A 38 -13.15 -6.88 -17.75
N ASP A 39 -14.27 -6.50 -17.13
CA ASP A 39 -15.61 -6.71 -17.66
C ASP A 39 -15.83 -5.97 -18.99
N THR A 40 -15.32 -4.74 -19.07
CA THR A 40 -15.38 -3.93 -20.29
C THR A 40 -14.63 -4.61 -21.43
N VAL A 41 -13.40 -5.09 -21.20
CA VAL A 41 -12.59 -5.79 -22.20
C VAL A 41 -13.25 -7.10 -22.62
N ALA A 42 -13.75 -7.87 -21.65
CA ALA A 42 -14.47 -9.12 -21.89
C ALA A 42 -15.76 -8.92 -22.70
N THR A 43 -16.40 -7.75 -22.59
CA THR A 43 -17.63 -7.42 -23.34
C THR A 43 -17.33 -6.83 -24.72
N LEU A 44 -16.29 -5.98 -24.86
CA LEU A 44 -15.98 -5.28 -26.10
C LEU A 44 -15.46 -6.22 -27.20
N ILE A 45 -14.57 -7.15 -26.84
CA ILE A 45 -13.92 -8.06 -27.80
C ILE A 45 -14.94 -8.99 -28.49
N PRO A 46 -15.90 -9.61 -27.80
CA PRO A 46 -16.87 -10.49 -28.46
C PRO A 46 -17.97 -9.76 -29.23
N SER A 47 -18.27 -8.51 -28.88
CA SER A 47 -19.48 -7.82 -29.38
C SER A 47 -19.25 -7.14 -30.73
N ASN A 48 -18.30 -6.21 -30.80
CA ASN A 48 -18.15 -5.32 -31.97
C ASN A 48 -16.68 -5.08 -32.37
N PHE A 49 -15.71 -5.69 -31.67
CA PHE A 49 -14.29 -5.47 -31.89
C PHE A 49 -13.60 -6.78 -32.28
N SER A 50 -13.42 -7.01 -33.59
CA SER A 50 -12.88 -8.27 -34.14
C SER A 50 -11.74 -8.05 -35.13
N GLY A 51 -10.91 -9.08 -35.35
CA GLY A 51 -9.79 -9.08 -36.28
C GLY A 51 -8.44 -8.81 -35.61
N ASN A 52 -7.37 -8.76 -36.39
CA ASN A 52 -5.98 -8.72 -35.88
C ASN A 52 -5.71 -7.60 -34.85
N ALA A 53 -6.39 -6.45 -34.97
CA ALA A 53 -6.26 -5.35 -34.01
C ALA A 53 -6.88 -5.70 -32.65
N ALA A 54 -7.99 -6.45 -32.64
CA ALA A 54 -8.63 -6.92 -31.42
C ALA A 54 -7.80 -7.98 -30.70
N ASP A 55 -7.21 -8.91 -31.45
CA ASP A 55 -6.28 -9.89 -30.91
C ASP A 55 -5.02 -9.22 -30.34
N GLY A 56 -4.46 -8.24 -31.06
CA GLY A 56 -3.32 -7.45 -30.59
C GLY A 56 -3.63 -6.67 -29.31
N PHE A 57 -4.81 -6.07 -29.22
CA PHE A 57 -5.25 -5.39 -27.99
C PHE A 57 -5.45 -6.36 -26.83
N LYS A 58 -6.03 -7.54 -27.06
CA LYS A 58 -6.18 -8.58 -26.05
C LYS A 58 -4.82 -9.00 -25.47
N ILE A 59 -3.87 -9.29 -26.35
CA ILE A 59 -2.49 -9.65 -25.98
C ILE A 59 -1.83 -8.51 -25.20
N PHE A 60 -2.02 -7.25 -25.61
CA PHE A 60 -1.48 -6.09 -24.89
C PHE A 60 -2.11 -5.96 -23.49
N TYR A 61 -3.42 -6.12 -23.38
CA TYR A 61 -4.13 -6.06 -22.11
C TYR A 61 -3.62 -7.12 -21.13
N GLU A 62 -3.62 -8.39 -21.54
CA GLU A 62 -3.20 -9.54 -20.71
C GLU A 62 -1.73 -9.46 -20.30
N ASN A 63 -0.84 -8.98 -21.19
CA ASN A 63 0.61 -9.00 -20.90
C ASN A 63 1.15 -7.72 -20.26
N LYS A 64 0.43 -6.60 -20.36
CA LYS A 64 0.94 -5.28 -19.91
C LYS A 64 0.02 -4.62 -18.91
N ILE A 65 -1.28 -4.58 -19.18
CA ILE A 65 -2.22 -3.82 -18.35
C ILE A 65 -2.59 -4.62 -17.11
N GLU A 66 -3.11 -5.84 -17.27
CA GLU A 66 -3.56 -6.69 -16.17
C GLU A 66 -2.45 -6.93 -15.12
N PRO A 67 -1.20 -7.28 -15.48
CA PRO A 67 -0.14 -7.45 -14.49
C PRO A 67 0.23 -6.15 -13.76
N ALA A 68 0.17 -5.02 -14.45
CA ALA A 68 0.52 -3.72 -13.86
C ALA A 68 -0.56 -3.23 -12.88
N VAL A 69 -1.83 -3.33 -13.25
CA VAL A 69 -2.94 -2.78 -12.45
C VAL A 69 -3.53 -3.79 -11.47
N GLY A 70 -3.31 -5.08 -11.68
CA GLY A 70 -3.68 -6.15 -10.74
C GLY A 70 -2.56 -6.37 -9.71
N GLU A 71 -1.60 -7.22 -10.06
CA GLU A 71 -0.52 -7.63 -9.14
C GLU A 71 0.39 -6.46 -8.76
N GLY A 72 0.82 -5.64 -9.71
CA GLY A 72 1.75 -4.55 -9.48
C GLY A 72 1.24 -3.50 -8.48
N LEU A 73 0.02 -3.00 -8.70
CA LEU A 73 -0.62 -2.06 -7.77
C LEU A 73 -0.91 -2.70 -6.41
N THR A 74 -1.33 -3.96 -6.38
CA THR A 74 -1.58 -4.68 -5.12
C THR A 74 -0.29 -4.79 -4.29
N ASN A 75 0.81 -5.20 -4.92
CA ASN A 75 2.11 -5.32 -4.26
C ASN A 75 2.61 -3.96 -3.74
N LEU A 76 2.41 -2.88 -4.49
CA LEU A 76 2.77 -1.53 -4.04
C LEU A 76 1.97 -1.13 -2.79
N LEU A 77 0.65 -1.34 -2.80
CA LEU A 77 -0.21 -1.04 -1.65
C LEU A 77 0.16 -1.90 -0.43
N ASP A 78 0.50 -3.17 -0.62
CA ASP A 78 1.00 -4.06 0.43
C ASP A 78 2.32 -3.54 1.03
N SER A 79 3.25 -3.08 0.20
CA SER A 79 4.51 -2.49 0.67
C SER A 79 4.26 -1.23 1.50
N LEU A 80 3.37 -0.34 1.04
CA LEU A 80 3.01 0.88 1.77
C LEU A 80 2.35 0.57 3.11
N GLN A 81 1.46 -0.43 3.14
CA GLN A 81 0.82 -0.89 4.36
C GLN A 81 1.86 -1.40 5.37
N LYS A 82 2.75 -2.30 4.94
CA LYS A 82 3.84 -2.83 5.78
C LYS A 82 4.76 -1.75 6.31
N MET A 83 5.05 -0.71 5.51
CA MET A 83 5.81 0.44 5.98
C MET A 83 5.08 1.20 7.09
N CYS A 84 3.79 1.49 6.92
CA CYS A 84 3.00 2.19 7.95
C CYS A 84 2.89 1.36 9.24
N GLU A 85 2.66 0.06 9.12
CA GLU A 85 2.63 -0.87 10.26
C GLU A 85 3.98 -0.93 10.98
N GLY A 86 5.08 -1.01 10.23
CA GLY A 86 6.43 -1.02 10.80
C GLY A 86 6.78 0.29 11.53
N ILE A 87 6.36 1.44 10.98
CA ILE A 87 6.53 2.73 11.64
C ILE A 87 5.68 2.79 12.91
N LEU A 88 4.41 2.35 12.85
CA LEU A 88 3.51 2.32 14.00
C LEU A 88 4.06 1.46 15.15
N GLN A 89 4.66 0.31 14.83
CA GLN A 89 5.32 -0.56 15.81
C GLN A 89 6.58 0.07 16.43
N ALA A 90 7.27 0.93 15.70
CA ALA A 90 8.47 1.62 16.17
C ALA A 90 8.16 2.86 17.03
N ILE A 91 6.92 3.37 17.01
CA ILE A 91 6.50 4.45 17.89
C ILE A 91 6.40 3.88 19.33
N PRO A 92 7.10 4.48 20.30
CA PRO A 92 6.98 4.07 21.70
C PRO A 92 5.51 4.11 22.13
N GLN A 93 4.98 2.99 22.60
CA GLN A 93 3.67 2.98 23.21
C GLN A 93 3.78 3.63 24.59
N ASP A 94 2.96 4.65 24.86
CA ASP A 94 2.93 5.37 26.14
C ASP A 94 2.71 4.45 27.37
N SER A 95 2.39 3.16 27.17
CA SER A 95 2.23 2.15 28.21
C SER A 95 3.51 1.46 28.66
N VAL A 96 4.65 1.64 27.99
CA VAL A 96 5.95 1.19 28.53
C VAL A 96 6.59 2.40 29.18
N GLY A 97 6.30 2.58 30.46
CA GLY A 97 6.89 3.66 31.24
C GLY A 97 8.41 3.58 31.12
N LEU A 98 9.05 4.70 30.78
CA LEU A 98 10.51 4.87 30.87
C LEU A 98 11.06 4.32 32.20
N ASP A 99 10.26 4.39 33.26
CA ASP A 99 10.57 3.88 34.59
C ASP A 99 10.76 2.35 34.63
N ASP A 100 9.94 1.57 33.92
CA ASP A 100 10.06 0.10 33.90
C ASP A 100 11.31 -0.35 33.14
N GLN A 101 11.61 0.29 32.00
CA GLN A 101 12.83 0.03 31.23
C GLN A 101 14.10 0.48 31.99
N LEU A 102 14.05 1.63 32.66
CA LEU A 102 15.14 2.10 33.51
C LEU A 102 15.33 1.19 34.73
N ALA A 103 14.25 0.67 35.31
CA ALA A 103 14.29 -0.25 36.44
C ALA A 103 14.89 -1.62 36.05
N GLU A 104 14.67 -2.12 34.84
CA GLU A 104 15.32 -3.32 34.33
C GLU A 104 16.81 -3.12 34.02
N GLU A 105 17.18 -2.00 33.38
CA GLU A 105 18.59 -1.70 33.08
C GLU A 105 19.42 -1.41 34.33
N ASN A 106 18.85 -0.76 35.35
CA ASN A 106 19.54 -0.52 36.63
C ASN A 106 19.75 -1.79 37.48
N LYS A 107 19.18 -2.94 37.07
CA LYS A 107 19.39 -4.25 37.72
C LYS A 107 20.50 -5.08 37.06
N LYS A 108 21.05 -4.63 35.93
CA LYS A 108 22.24 -5.21 35.30
C LYS A 108 23.52 -4.67 35.93
#